data_AF-A0A9D2AMC4-F1
#
_entry.id   AF-A0A9D2AMC4-F1
#
_cell.length_a   1.000
_cell.length_b   1.000
_cell.length_c   1.000
_cell.angle_alpha   90.00
_cell.angle_beta   90.00
_cell.angle_gamma   90.00
#
_symmetry.space_group_name_H-M   'P 1'
#
loop_
_entity.id
_entity.type
_entity.pdbx_description
1 polymer ?
#
loop_
_entity_poly.entity_id
_entity_poly.type
_entity_poly.pdbx_seq_one_letter_code
_entity_poly.pdbx_strand_id
1 'polypeptide(L)'
;MRLILEEYTDGYTDQVKEIYKYGEEVPVKVEYRKPENAEDNIRIYVPLDINKQAVLRRLDWFIMRYSEANEIDFSFDVNMLLSQVEIYDQIWYVRHMSEGRKHSAEAIDLVKAIIERLKEIPDGCAEILLEVKRCW
;
A
#
# COMPACT_ATOMS: atom_id res chain seq x y z
N MET A 1 8.39 30.61 -0.58
CA MET A 1 7.30 30.55 0.41
C MET A 1 7.43 29.22 1.14
N ARG A 2 7.80 29.25 2.44
CA ARG A 2 7.80 28.08 3.34
C ARG A 2 6.36 27.62 3.55
N LEU A 3 6.16 26.31 3.77
CA LEU A 3 5.44 25.71 4.91
C LEU A 3 5.71 24.18 4.85
N ILE A 4 6.69 23.70 5.62
CA ILE A 4 6.52 22.78 6.77
C ILE A 4 5.95 21.41 6.34
N LEU A 5 6.83 20.45 6.07
CA LEU A 5 6.49 19.03 6.19
C LEU A 5 6.82 18.65 7.63
N GLU A 6 5.78 18.66 8.47
CA GLU A 6 5.84 18.12 9.82
C GLU A 6 6.29 16.66 9.78
N GLU A 7 7.11 16.34 10.77
CA GLU A 7 7.79 15.07 10.97
C GLU A 7 6.78 13.94 11.18
N TYR A 8 6.70 13.02 10.21
CA TYR A 8 6.19 11.68 10.44
C TYR A 8 7.39 10.73 10.43
N THR A 9 8.06 10.64 11.58
CA THR A 9 9.20 9.75 11.81
C THR A 9 8.70 8.33 12.09
N ASP A 10 8.18 7.68 11.05
CA ASP A 10 8.35 6.23 10.95
C ASP A 10 9.76 6.00 10.42
N GLY A 11 10.53 5.13 11.08
CA GLY A 11 11.96 4.85 10.82
C GLY A 11 12.28 4.36 9.41
N TYR A 12 11.27 4.22 8.55
CA TYR A 12 11.38 4.08 7.10
C TYR A 12 11.79 5.38 6.38
N THR A 13 11.31 6.55 6.82
CA THR A 13 11.49 7.83 6.11
C THR A 13 12.93 8.35 6.12
N ASP A 14 13.72 8.00 7.12
CA ASP A 14 15.14 8.38 7.18
C ASP A 14 15.98 7.61 6.16
N GLN A 15 15.59 6.37 5.82
CA GLN A 15 16.24 5.59 4.74
C GLN A 15 15.94 6.17 3.37
N VAL A 16 14.72 6.68 3.14
CA VAL A 16 14.32 7.24 1.84
C VAL A 16 15.00 8.59 1.57
N LYS A 17 15.30 9.38 2.61
CA LYS A 17 16.06 10.64 2.47
C LYS A 17 17.51 10.41 2.04
N GLU A 18 18.11 9.28 2.39
CA GLU A 18 19.47 8.91 1.96
C GLU A 18 19.54 8.50 0.48
N ILE A 19 18.45 7.96 -0.08
CA ILE A 19 18.36 7.57 -1.50
C ILE A 19 18.43 8.79 -2.42
N TYR A 20 17.90 9.94 -1.99
CA TYR A 20 17.81 11.17 -2.80
C TYR A 20 18.49 12.37 -2.12
N LYS A 21 19.78 12.25 -1.82
CA LYS A 21 20.56 13.39 -1.34
C LYS A 21 21.10 14.15 -2.56
N TYR A 22 20.46 15.28 -2.90
CA TYR A 22 20.85 16.20 -3.99
C TYR A 22 20.57 15.75 -5.44
N GLY A 23 19.69 14.78 -5.66
CA GLY A 23 19.28 14.37 -7.01
C GLY A 23 20.23 13.39 -7.69
N GLU A 24 21.20 12.84 -6.95
CA GLU A 24 21.98 11.68 -7.35
C GLU A 24 21.44 10.42 -6.64
N GLU A 25 21.28 9.33 -7.39
CA GLU A 25 20.95 8.02 -6.81
C GLU A 25 22.16 7.51 -6.02
N VAL A 26 22.06 7.53 -4.70
CA VAL A 26 23.10 6.96 -3.83
C VAL A 26 22.80 5.46 -3.65
N PRO A 27 23.74 4.54 -3.95
CA PRO A 27 23.52 3.12 -3.69
C PRO A 27 23.52 2.87 -2.18
N VAL A 28 22.33 2.91 -1.57
CA VAL A 28 22.14 2.53 -0.17
C VAL A 28 22.30 1.02 -0.06
N LYS A 29 23.36 0.56 0.62
CA LYS A 29 23.43 -0.82 1.10
C LYS A 29 22.39 -0.99 2.20
N VAL A 30 21.19 -1.42 1.83
CA VAL A 30 20.18 -1.84 2.81
C VAL A 30 20.68 -3.13 3.44
N GLU A 31 21.34 -3.02 4.58
CA GLU A 31 21.63 -4.17 5.42
C GLU A 31 20.32 -4.60 6.06
N TYR A 32 19.70 -5.64 5.51
CA TYR A 32 18.61 -6.33 6.19
C TYR A 32 19.15 -6.86 7.52
N ARG A 33 18.82 -6.18 8.63
CA ARG A 33 19.11 -6.69 9.97
C ARG A 33 18.31 -7.98 10.10
N LYS A 34 18.99 -9.12 9.97
CA LYS A 34 18.37 -10.42 10.16
C LYS A 34 17.73 -10.40 11.55
N PRO A 35 16.47 -10.86 11.69
CA PRO A 35 15.85 -10.95 12.99
C PRO A 35 16.76 -11.73 13.93
N GLU A 36 16.90 -11.22 15.15
CA GLU A 36 17.77 -11.79 16.16
C GLU A 36 17.43 -13.27 16.34
N ASN A 37 18.44 -14.13 16.39
CA ASN A 37 18.22 -15.58 16.48
C ASN A 37 18.09 -16.02 17.94
N ALA A 38 17.09 -15.47 18.63
CA ALA A 38 16.70 -15.86 19.98
C ALA A 38 15.95 -17.22 19.97
N GLU A 39 16.17 -18.03 20.99
CA GLU A 39 15.63 -19.40 21.09
C GLU A 39 14.10 -19.45 21.25
N ASP A 40 13.49 -18.37 21.73
CA ASP A 40 12.05 -18.21 21.98
C ASP A 40 11.30 -17.56 20.81
N ASN A 41 11.99 -17.32 19.68
CA ASN A 41 11.34 -16.77 18.50
C ASN A 41 10.30 -17.73 17.91
N ILE A 42 9.03 -17.36 17.99
CA ILE A 42 7.96 -18.01 17.26
C ILE A 42 7.71 -17.21 15.97
N ARG A 43 8.12 -17.78 14.83
CA ARG A 43 7.86 -17.19 13.51
C ARG A 43 6.60 -17.80 12.91
N ILE A 44 5.55 -17.00 12.82
CA ILE A 44 4.31 -17.38 12.14
C ILE A 44 4.34 -16.77 10.74
N TYR A 45 4.48 -17.62 9.72
CA TYR A 45 4.31 -17.21 8.33
C TYR A 45 2.85 -17.40 7.94
N VAL A 46 2.11 -16.31 7.85
CA VAL A 46 0.73 -16.33 7.34
C VAL A 46 0.79 -16.30 5.82
N PRO A 47 0.23 -17.31 5.11
CA PRO A 47 0.08 -17.23 3.66
C PRO A 47 -0.80 -16.03 3.32
N LEU A 48 -0.23 -15.04 2.63
CA LEU A 48 -0.98 -13.89 2.15
C LEU A 48 -1.35 -14.13 0.68
N ASP A 49 -2.60 -14.54 0.45
CA ASP A 49 -3.15 -14.66 -0.90
C ASP A 49 -3.38 -13.27 -1.49
N ILE A 50 -2.44 -12.82 -2.32
CA ILE A 50 -2.56 -11.57 -3.08
C ILE A 50 -3.01 -11.92 -4.51
N ASN A 51 -4.30 -12.16 -4.67
CA ASN A 51 -4.95 -12.23 -5.98
C ASN A 51 -6.15 -11.30 -6.01
N LYS A 52 -6.61 -10.91 -7.21
CA LYS A 52 -7.71 -9.95 -7.40
C LYS A 52 -8.92 -10.27 -6.52
N GLN A 53 -9.38 -11.52 -6.51
CA GLN A 53 -10.58 -11.90 -5.76
C GLN A 53 -10.36 -11.89 -4.25
N ALA A 54 -9.17 -12.24 -3.77
CA ALA A 54 -8.85 -12.16 -2.35
C ALA A 54 -8.81 -10.71 -1.85
N VAL A 55 -8.22 -9.80 -2.63
CA VAL A 55 -8.19 -8.36 -2.34
C VAL A 55 -9.62 -7.80 -2.27
N LEU A 56 -10.46 -8.10 -3.26
CA LEU A 56 -11.83 -7.62 -3.31
C LEU A 56 -12.69 -8.14 -2.15
N ARG A 57 -12.58 -9.43 -1.80
CA ARG A 57 -13.29 -9.98 -0.62
C ARG A 57 -12.87 -9.30 0.68
N ARG A 58 -11.59 -8.92 0.80
CA ARG A 58 -11.09 -8.23 1.99
C ARG A 58 -11.64 -6.81 2.07
N LEU A 59 -11.73 -6.11 0.93
CA LEU A 59 -12.42 -4.83 0.84
C LEU A 59 -13.90 -4.94 1.23
N ASP A 60 -14.61 -5.94 0.70
CA ASP A 60 -16.02 -6.16 1.04
C ASP A 60 -16.20 -6.37 2.56
N TRP A 61 -15.25 -7.05 3.22
CA TRP A 61 -15.26 -7.21 4.68
C TRP A 61 -15.02 -5.89 5.43
N PHE A 62 -14.10 -5.04 4.95
CA PHE A 62 -13.90 -3.70 5.51
C PHE A 62 -15.15 -2.83 5.37
N ILE A 63 -15.79 -2.84 4.20
CA ILE A 63 -17.03 -2.09 3.93
C ILE A 63 -18.16 -2.58 4.82
N MET A 64 -18.31 -3.89 4.99
CA MET A 64 -19.33 -4.46 5.89
C MET A 64 -19.14 -4.03 7.35
N ARG A 65 -17.89 -3.88 7.80
CA ARG A 65 -17.55 -3.47 9.16
C ARG A 65 -17.56 -1.95 9.35
N TYR A 66 -17.61 -1.19 8.26
CA TYR A 66 -17.72 0.25 8.30
C TYR A 66 -19.00 0.66 9.02
N SER A 67 -18.83 1.24 10.21
CA SER A 67 -19.87 1.95 10.95
C SER A 67 -19.35 3.37 11.18
N GLU A 68 -20.25 4.35 11.30
CA GLU A 68 -19.93 5.80 11.39
C GLU A 68 -18.91 6.18 12.48
N ALA A 69 -18.50 5.26 13.36
CA ALA A 69 -17.68 5.54 14.52
C ALA A 69 -16.15 5.53 14.29
N ASN A 70 -15.61 5.14 13.12
CA ASN A 70 -14.14 5.25 12.92
C ASN A 70 -13.67 5.26 11.44
N GLU A 71 -13.90 6.37 10.73
CA GLU A 71 -13.38 6.59 9.37
C GLU A 71 -11.85 6.43 9.28
N ILE A 72 -11.13 6.71 10.36
CA ILE A 72 -9.67 6.56 10.47
C ILE A 72 -9.24 5.10 10.39
N ASP A 73 -9.92 4.19 11.09
CA ASP A 73 -9.59 2.75 11.03
C ASP A 73 -9.87 2.21 9.63
N PHE A 74 -10.97 2.66 9.03
CA PHE A 74 -11.33 2.26 7.67
C PHE A 74 -10.33 2.76 6.63
N SER A 75 -9.86 4.01 6.73
CA SER A 75 -8.83 4.53 5.84
C SER A 75 -7.51 3.79 5.99
N PHE A 76 -7.12 3.45 7.22
CA PHE A 76 -5.94 2.62 7.49
C PHE A 76 -6.07 1.23 6.85
N ASP A 77 -7.20 0.56 7.01
CA ASP A 77 -7.46 -0.77 6.42
C ASP A 77 -7.42 -0.73 4.88
N VAL A 78 -8.02 0.29 4.27
CA VAL A 78 -7.98 0.48 2.82
C VAL A 78 -6.56 0.79 2.33
N ASN A 79 -5.80 1.63 3.03
CA ASN A 79 -4.42 1.95 2.67
C ASN A 79 -3.48 0.75 2.78
N MET A 80 -3.66 -0.09 3.81
CA MET A 80 -2.97 -1.37 3.92
C MET A 80 -3.33 -2.30 2.75
N LEU A 81 -4.59 -2.32 2.32
CA LEU A 81 -5.02 -3.09 1.16
C LEU A 81 -4.38 -2.59 -0.15
N LEU A 82 -4.26 -1.28 -0.34
CA LEU A 82 -3.59 -0.69 -1.51
C LEU A 82 -2.11 -1.04 -1.55
N SER A 83 -1.43 -1.11 -0.39
CA SER A 83 -0.05 -1.59 -0.32
C SER A 83 0.08 -3.05 -0.79
N GLN A 84 -0.93 -3.89 -0.55
CA GLN A 84 -0.95 -5.25 -1.10
C GLN A 84 -1.16 -5.27 -2.62
N VAL A 85 -1.95 -4.32 -3.15
CA VAL A 85 -2.11 -4.14 -4.61
C VAL A 85 -0.81 -3.66 -5.26
N GLU A 86 -0.05 -2.79 -4.59
CA GLU A 86 1.28 -2.38 -5.06
C GLU A 86 2.26 -3.58 -5.12
N ILE A 87 2.28 -4.42 -4.09
CA ILE A 87 3.10 -5.64 -4.10
C ILE A 87 2.64 -6.59 -5.22
N TYR A 88 1.32 -6.73 -5.42
CA TYR A 88 0.77 -7.50 -6.53
C TYR A 88 1.29 -6.99 -7.88
N ASP A 89 1.23 -5.67 -8.09
CA ASP A 89 1.65 -5.02 -9.32
C ASP A 89 3.14 -5.20 -9.58
N GLN A 90 3.98 -4.98 -8.58
CA GLN A 90 5.43 -5.16 -8.68
C GLN A 90 5.81 -6.60 -9.00
N ILE A 91 5.20 -7.59 -8.34
CA ILE A 91 5.44 -9.01 -8.65
C ILE A 91 4.95 -9.34 -10.05
N TRP A 92 3.80 -8.80 -10.46
CA TRP A 92 3.24 -9.02 -11.79
C TRP A 92 4.14 -8.44 -12.87
N TYR A 93 4.67 -7.24 -12.64
CA TYR A 93 5.65 -6.56 -13.50
C TYR A 93 6.92 -7.39 -13.68
N VAL A 94 7.52 -7.88 -12.59
CA VAL A 94 8.73 -8.74 -12.64
C VAL A 94 8.48 -10.01 -13.46
N ARG A 95 7.27 -10.57 -13.40
CA ARG A 95 6.93 -11.82 -14.10
C ARG A 95 6.60 -11.64 -15.58
N HIS A 96 5.98 -10.52 -15.95
CA HIS A 96 5.38 -10.36 -17.27
C HIS A 96 5.97 -9.22 -18.10
N MET A 97 6.95 -8.48 -17.55
CA MET A 97 7.71 -7.39 -18.20
C MET A 97 6.85 -6.53 -19.12
N SER A 98 5.92 -5.76 -18.55
CA SER A 98 5.15 -4.79 -19.32
C SER A 98 6.03 -3.59 -19.67
N GLU A 99 6.55 -3.53 -20.90
CA GLU A 99 7.30 -2.38 -21.38
C GLU A 99 6.42 -1.11 -21.40
N GLY A 100 6.92 -0.01 -20.82
CA GLY A 100 6.37 1.33 -21.01
C GLY A 100 5.19 1.75 -20.12
N ARG A 101 4.73 0.94 -19.16
CA ARG A 101 3.71 1.35 -18.17
C ARG A 101 4.27 1.35 -16.75
N LYS A 102 3.85 2.36 -15.97
CA LYS A 102 4.14 2.46 -14.52
C LYS A 102 3.45 1.35 -13.73
N HIS A 103 2.23 0.96 -14.13
CA HIS A 103 1.41 -0.06 -13.49
C HIS A 103 0.86 -1.07 -14.51
N SER A 104 0.70 -2.33 -14.09
CA SER A 104 0.12 -3.40 -14.91
C SER A 104 -1.37 -3.14 -15.20
N ALA A 105 -1.85 -3.67 -16.32
CA ALA A 105 -3.28 -3.61 -16.64
C ALA A 105 -4.11 -4.29 -15.54
N GLU A 106 -3.58 -5.38 -14.98
CA GLU A 106 -4.22 -6.16 -13.94
C GLU A 106 -4.37 -5.40 -12.63
N ALA A 107 -3.36 -4.64 -12.23
CA ALA A 107 -3.43 -3.78 -11.05
C ALA A 107 -4.36 -2.59 -11.28
N ILE A 108 -4.30 -1.96 -12.45
CA ILE A 108 -5.23 -0.87 -12.83
C ILE A 108 -6.68 -1.34 -12.77
N ASP A 109 -6.98 -2.52 -13.32
CA ASP A 109 -8.33 -3.10 -13.26
C ASP A 109 -8.76 -3.40 -11.83
N LEU A 110 -7.85 -3.87 -10.98
CA LEU A 110 -8.12 -4.12 -9.57
C LEU A 110 -8.41 -2.81 -8.81
N VAL A 111 -7.63 -1.77 -9.03
CA VAL A 111 -7.84 -0.45 -8.42
C VAL A 111 -9.17 0.16 -8.86
N LYS A 112 -9.53 0.04 -10.14
CA LYS A 112 -10.87 0.46 -10.62
C LYS A 112 -11.99 -0.27 -9.88
N ALA A 113 -11.85 -1.58 -9.69
CA ALA A 113 -12.85 -2.38 -8.96
C ALA A 113 -12.92 -2.02 -7.47
N ILE A 114 -11.81 -1.58 -6.86
CA ILE A 114 -11.78 -1.03 -5.49
C ILE A 114 -12.53 0.31 -5.45
N ILE A 115 -12.25 1.22 -6.40
CA ILE A 115 -12.91 2.53 -6.49
C ILE A 115 -14.43 2.38 -6.65
N GLU A 116 -14.91 1.47 -7.50
CA GLU A 116 -16.35 1.27 -7.69
C GLU A 116 -17.04 0.79 -6.41
N ARG A 117 -16.42 -0.13 -5.65
CA ARG A 117 -16.97 -0.57 -4.35
C ARG A 117 -17.01 0.56 -3.32
N LEU A 118 -15.94 1.36 -3.25
CA LEU A 118 -15.87 2.46 -2.29
C LEU A 118 -16.91 3.56 -2.58
N LYS A 119 -17.34 3.74 -3.83
CA LYS A 119 -18.40 4.69 -4.20
C LYS A 119 -19.79 4.27 -3.70
N GLU A 120 -20.00 3.00 -3.35
CA GLU A 120 -21.28 2.52 -2.83
C GLU A 120 -21.52 2.97 -1.37
N ILE A 121 -20.49 3.51 -0.70
CA ILE A 121 -20.57 3.99 0.68
C ILE A 121 -21.27 5.36 0.73
N PRO A 122 -22.40 5.51 1.46
CA PRO A 122 -23.26 6.71 1.41
C PRO A 122 -22.62 8.03 1.85
N ASP A 123 -21.69 7.98 2.81
CA ASP A 123 -21.07 9.18 3.42
C ASP A 123 -19.74 9.57 2.75
N GLY A 124 -19.44 8.91 1.62
CA GLY A 124 -18.46 9.38 0.67
C GLY A 124 -17.06 9.50 1.24
N CYS A 125 -16.39 8.36 1.44
CA CYS A 125 -14.94 8.21 1.64
C CYS A 125 -14.10 8.90 0.54
N ALA A 126 -14.32 10.18 0.35
CA ALA A 126 -13.90 10.99 -0.78
C ALA A 126 -12.41 11.25 -0.66
N GLU A 127 -11.90 11.40 0.56
CA GLU A 127 -10.46 11.47 0.83
C GLU A 127 -9.76 10.18 0.42
N ILE A 128 -10.29 9.02 0.81
CA ILE A 128 -9.77 7.70 0.39
C ILE A 128 -9.82 7.57 -1.14
N LEU A 129 -10.92 7.95 -1.78
CA LEU A 129 -11.05 7.92 -3.24
C LEU A 129 -10.05 8.87 -3.93
N LEU A 130 -9.75 10.02 -3.35
CA LEU A 130 -8.75 10.96 -3.85
C LEU A 130 -7.33 10.42 -3.68
N GLU A 131 -7.04 9.78 -2.56
CA GLU A 131 -5.75 9.14 -2.27
C GLU A 131 -5.48 7.99 -3.27
N VAL A 132 -6.44 7.09 -3.44
CA VAL A 132 -6.35 5.99 -4.42
C VAL A 132 -6.07 6.51 -5.83
N LYS A 133 -6.80 7.55 -6.26
CA LYS A 133 -6.63 8.16 -7.59
C LYS A 133 -5.32 8.92 -7.79
N ARG A 134 -4.66 9.38 -6.72
CA ARG A 134 -3.37 10.08 -6.82
C ARG A 134 -2.21 9.10 -7.03
N CYS A 135 -2.31 7.92 -6.47
CA CYS A 135 -1.23 6.93 -6.51
C CYS A 135 -1.21 6.09 -7.80
N TRP A 136 -2.36 5.93 -8.48
CA TRP A 136 -2.58 4.94 -9.54
C TRP A 136 -3.10 5.51 -10.86
#